data_AF-A0A0A9D050-F1
#
_entry.id   AF-A0A0A9D050-F1
#
_cell.length_a   1.000
_cell.length_b   1.000
_cell.length_c   1.000
_cell.angle_alpha   90.00
_cell.angle_beta   90.00
_cell.angle_gamma   90.00
#
_symmetry.space_group_name_H-M   'P 1'
#
loop_
_entity.id
_entity.type
_entity.pdbx_description
1 polymer ?
#
loop_
_entity_poly.entity_id
_entity_poly.type
_entity_poly.pdbx_seq_one_letter_code
_entity_poly.pdbx_strand_id
1 'polypeptide(L)'
;MGPTVAGEDQAMTELREKHRVDLERLTLTSRPFKTLAFFVLAIAQSLGRTCSCVLKKGAQLKVVVLLVVATWVLLLFTDGPHEKHVQELLWYVRFGLWWFLLGVASSIGLGSGLHTFVLYLGPHIALFTIKAVQCARVDLKSASYDTILLKRRPSWLEKDCVEFGPPVYQETIPFSKILQEVYLEAVLWGIGTALGELPPYFLSRAGFIQAALHLINIAYFT
;
A
#
# COMPACT_ATOMS: atom_id res chain seq x y z
N MET A 1 40.30 38.03 7.35
CA MET A 1 39.18 37.72 6.43
C MET A 1 39.61 36.53 5.58
N GLY A 2 39.00 35.35 5.74
CA GLY A 2 39.11 34.24 4.77
C GLY A 2 40.07 33.07 5.07
N PRO A 3 39.86 32.29 6.14
CA PRO A 3 40.15 30.84 6.03
C PRO A 3 39.02 29.91 6.50
N THR A 4 38.04 30.39 7.28
CA THR A 4 37.04 29.51 7.93
C THR A 4 35.94 29.03 6.97
N VAL A 5 35.52 29.86 6.02
CA VAL A 5 34.44 29.53 5.06
C VAL A 5 34.85 28.41 4.09
N ALA A 6 36.12 28.34 3.70
CA ALA A 6 36.61 27.29 2.81
C ALA A 6 36.64 25.89 3.47
N GLY A 7 36.84 25.84 4.80
CA GLY A 7 36.85 24.59 5.55
C GLY A 7 35.44 24.01 5.76
N GLU A 8 34.44 24.87 5.97
CA GLU A 8 33.04 24.45 6.10
C GLU A 8 32.48 23.90 4.78
N ASP A 9 32.78 24.54 3.65
CA ASP A 9 32.35 24.06 2.33
C ASP A 9 32.99 22.72 1.96
N GLN A 10 34.27 22.51 2.30
CA GLN A 10 34.92 21.21 2.12
C GLN A 10 34.30 20.13 3.01
N ALA A 11 34.03 20.43 4.29
CA ALA A 11 33.42 19.47 5.22
C ALA A 11 31.98 19.11 4.80
N MET A 12 31.20 20.08 4.32
CA MET A 12 29.84 19.85 3.80
C MET A 12 29.85 19.01 2.52
N THR A 13 30.84 19.22 1.66
CA THR A 13 31.02 18.44 0.42
C THR A 13 31.46 17.01 0.74
N GLU A 14 32.36 16.84 1.71
CA GLU A 14 32.81 15.53 2.18
C GLU A 14 31.68 14.75 2.87
N LEU A 15 30.84 15.42 3.68
CA LEU A 15 29.67 14.83 4.31
C LEU A 15 28.62 14.44 3.26
N ARG A 16 28.42 15.27 2.23
CA ARG A 16 27.52 14.97 1.10
C ARG A 16 28.00 13.79 0.27
N GLU A 17 29.29 13.70 -0.01
CA GLU A 17 29.89 12.54 -0.70
C GLU A 17 29.81 11.28 0.17
N LYS A 18 30.08 11.37 1.47
CA LYS A 18 29.93 10.24 2.40
C LYS A 18 28.48 9.76 2.50
N HIS A 19 27.52 10.70 2.54
CA HIS A 19 26.10 10.38 2.54
C HIS A 19 25.64 9.80 1.19
N ARG A 20 26.20 10.28 0.07
CA ARG A 20 25.98 9.71 -1.27
C ARG A 20 26.54 8.29 -1.36
N VAL A 21 27.74 8.04 -0.84
CA VAL A 21 28.35 6.71 -0.77
C VAL A 21 27.53 5.79 0.13
N ASP A 22 27.03 6.27 1.28
CA ASP A 22 26.14 5.49 2.15
C ASP A 22 24.79 5.19 1.46
N LEU A 23 24.23 6.12 0.68
CA LEU A 23 23.04 5.93 -0.14
C LEU A 23 23.28 4.93 -1.30
N GLU A 24 24.45 4.97 -1.94
CA GLU A 24 24.87 4.01 -2.96
C GLU A 24 25.13 2.62 -2.35
N ARG A 25 25.61 2.55 -1.10
CA ARG A 25 25.85 1.33 -0.33
C ARG A 25 24.58 0.75 0.30
N LEU A 26 23.55 1.58 0.51
CA LEU A 26 22.16 1.22 0.80
C LEU A 26 21.42 0.77 -0.45
N THR A 27 22.14 0.20 -1.43
CA THR A 27 21.58 -0.44 -2.60
C THR A 27 20.54 -1.47 -2.18
N LEU A 28 19.29 -1.03 -2.25
CA LEU A 28 18.05 -1.75 -1.97
C LEU A 28 17.92 -3.01 -2.85
N THR A 29 18.78 -3.12 -3.86
CA THR A 29 18.94 -4.22 -4.82
C THR A 29 19.74 -5.40 -4.30
N SER A 30 20.47 -5.30 -3.19
CA SER A 30 21.35 -6.40 -2.78
C SER A 30 20.64 -7.46 -1.91
N ARG A 31 19.69 -7.10 -1.03
CA ARG A 31 19.00 -8.03 -0.10
C ARG A 31 17.58 -7.58 0.32
N PRO A 32 16.58 -7.60 -0.58
CA PRO A 32 15.22 -7.10 -0.32
C PRO A 32 14.49 -7.84 0.82
N PHE A 33 14.81 -9.11 1.04
CA PHE A 33 14.22 -9.90 2.14
C PHE A 33 14.78 -9.52 3.52
N LYS A 34 16.04 -9.06 3.61
CA LYS A 34 16.61 -8.65 4.90
C LYS A 34 16.06 -7.30 5.37
N THR A 35 15.89 -6.35 4.46
CA THR A 35 15.29 -5.04 4.77
C THR A 35 13.81 -5.19 5.15
N LEU A 36 13.03 -6.03 4.45
CA LEU A 36 11.67 -6.40 4.86
C LEU A 36 11.67 -7.08 6.23
N ALA A 37 12.59 -8.03 6.48
CA ALA A 37 12.68 -8.72 7.77
C ALA A 37 13.00 -7.76 8.92
N PHE A 38 13.90 -6.79 8.73
CA PHE A 38 14.20 -5.78 9.75
C PHE A 38 13.03 -4.82 9.98
N PHE A 39 12.27 -4.47 8.93
CA PHE A 39 11.06 -3.67 9.06
C PHE A 39 9.95 -4.40 9.83
N VAL A 40 9.71 -5.68 9.51
CA VAL A 40 8.79 -6.55 10.25
C VAL A 40 9.25 -6.73 11.70
N LEU A 41 10.56 -6.89 11.93
CA LEU A 41 11.13 -6.98 13.27
C LEU A 41 10.96 -5.69 14.07
N ALA A 42 11.12 -4.52 13.42
CA ALA A 42 10.93 -3.21 14.05
C ALA A 42 9.46 -2.96 14.41
N ILE A 43 8.53 -3.36 13.53
CA ILE A 43 7.08 -3.36 13.81
C ILE A 43 6.76 -4.35 14.94
N ALA A 44 7.32 -5.56 14.91
CA ALA A 44 7.12 -6.56 15.94
C ALA A 44 7.69 -6.11 17.30
N GLN A 45 8.81 -5.40 17.32
CA GLN A 45 9.38 -4.81 18.53
C GLN A 45 8.57 -3.61 19.04
N SER A 46 8.05 -2.76 18.16
CA SER A 46 7.21 -1.63 18.57
C SER A 46 5.84 -2.10 19.07
N LEU A 47 5.25 -3.11 18.42
CA LEU A 47 4.10 -3.85 18.93
C LEU A 47 4.45 -4.56 20.23
N GLY A 48 5.63 -5.18 20.36
CA GLY A 48 6.08 -5.88 21.57
C GLY A 48 6.25 -4.95 22.77
N ARG A 49 6.74 -3.72 22.57
CA ARG A 49 6.85 -2.68 23.61
C ARG A 49 5.48 -2.15 24.02
N THR A 50 4.60 -1.88 23.05
CA THR A 50 3.21 -1.48 23.31
C THR A 50 2.45 -2.60 24.02
N CYS A 51 2.58 -3.83 23.53
CA CYS A 51 2.00 -5.04 24.10
C CYS A 51 2.50 -5.29 25.52
N SER A 52 3.80 -5.14 25.80
CA SER A 52 4.36 -5.28 27.17
C SER A 52 3.87 -4.20 28.12
N CYS A 53 3.64 -2.98 27.64
CA CYS A 53 3.06 -1.90 28.44
C CYS A 53 1.57 -2.16 28.77
N VAL A 54 0.81 -2.65 27.79
CA VAL A 54 -0.59 -3.07 27.96
C VAL A 54 -0.70 -4.38 28.78
N LEU A 55 0.31 -5.25 28.74
CA LEU A 55 0.42 -6.49 29.53
C LEU A 55 0.63 -6.24 31.03
N LYS A 56 0.96 -5.03 31.48
CA LYS A 56 0.93 -4.69 32.92
C LYS A 56 -0.49 -4.64 33.49
N LYS A 57 -1.52 -4.43 32.64
CA LYS A 57 -2.94 -4.70 32.94
C LYS A 57 -3.34 -6.15 32.56
N GLY A 58 -2.35 -7.03 32.47
CA GLY A 58 -2.35 -8.24 31.66
C GLY A 58 -3.38 -9.29 32.00
N ALA A 59 -3.94 -9.33 33.21
CA ALA A 59 -5.02 -10.27 33.51
C ALA A 59 -6.29 -9.93 32.73
N GLN A 60 -6.73 -8.66 32.75
CA GLN A 60 -7.93 -8.22 32.03
C GLN A 60 -7.71 -8.23 30.52
N LEU A 61 -6.54 -7.79 30.03
CA LEU A 61 -6.25 -7.84 28.60
C LEU A 61 -6.18 -9.29 28.09
N LYS A 62 -5.54 -10.20 28.82
CA LYS A 62 -5.50 -11.62 28.43
C LYS A 62 -6.90 -12.23 28.42
N VAL A 63 -7.75 -11.87 29.38
CA VAL A 63 -9.16 -12.32 29.40
C VAL A 63 -9.95 -11.74 28.23
N VAL A 64 -9.77 -10.45 27.90
CA VAL A 64 -10.44 -9.82 26.74
C VAL A 64 -9.93 -10.43 25.43
N VAL A 65 -8.63 -10.63 25.27
CA VAL A 65 -8.05 -11.28 24.09
C VAL A 65 -8.50 -12.73 24.01
N LEU A 66 -8.53 -13.48 25.11
CA LEU A 66 -9.04 -14.85 25.15
C LEU A 66 -10.53 -14.90 24.82
N LEU A 67 -11.34 -13.95 25.29
CA LEU A 67 -12.76 -13.85 24.95
C LEU A 67 -12.98 -13.50 23.49
N VAL A 68 -12.22 -12.55 22.93
CA VAL A 68 -12.28 -12.19 21.51
C VAL A 68 -11.83 -13.37 20.64
N VAL A 69 -10.73 -14.03 20.99
CA VAL A 69 -10.22 -15.20 20.27
C VAL A 69 -11.17 -16.38 20.44
N ALA A 70 -11.73 -16.64 21.63
CA ALA A 70 -12.70 -17.70 21.85
C ALA A 70 -14.00 -17.43 21.09
N THR A 71 -14.46 -16.17 21.06
CA THR A 71 -15.65 -15.77 20.27
C THR A 71 -15.36 -15.92 18.78
N TRP A 72 -14.17 -15.51 18.32
CA TRP A 72 -13.71 -15.66 16.94
C TRP A 72 -13.57 -17.13 16.53
N VAL A 73 -12.95 -17.95 17.37
CA VAL A 73 -12.81 -19.40 17.20
C VAL A 73 -14.18 -20.07 17.21
N LEU A 74 -15.05 -19.73 18.15
CA LEU A 74 -16.42 -20.26 18.20
C LEU A 74 -17.21 -19.87 16.94
N LEU A 75 -17.08 -18.63 16.46
CA LEU A 75 -17.64 -18.16 15.18
C LEU A 75 -17.07 -18.92 13.96
N LEU A 76 -15.79 -19.30 13.99
CA LEU A 76 -15.14 -20.06 12.91
C LEU A 76 -15.46 -21.56 12.95
N PHE A 77 -15.72 -22.14 14.13
CA PHE A 77 -16.02 -23.57 14.30
C PHE A 77 -17.53 -23.89 14.23
N THR A 78 -18.41 -22.88 14.33
CA THR A 78 -19.82 -23.07 14.02
C THR A 78 -20.04 -23.04 12.52
N ASP A 79 -20.23 -24.20 11.89
CA ASP A 79 -20.71 -24.36 10.52
C ASP A 79 -22.17 -23.86 10.43
N GLY A 80 -22.34 -22.54 10.34
CA GLY A 80 -23.63 -21.86 10.22
C GLY A 80 -23.83 -21.18 8.87
N PRO A 81 -24.98 -20.49 8.64
CA PRO A 81 -25.25 -19.68 7.44
C PRO A 81 -24.25 -18.53 7.20
N HIS A 82 -23.25 -18.40 8.07
CA HIS A 82 -22.15 -17.46 8.01
C HIS A 82 -21.09 -17.84 6.97
N GLU A 83 -21.05 -19.07 6.45
CA GLU A 83 -20.09 -19.50 5.41
C GLU A 83 -20.14 -18.57 4.18
N LYS A 84 -21.35 -18.19 3.75
CA LYS A 84 -21.54 -17.22 2.66
C LYS A 84 -20.95 -15.86 2.98
N HIS A 85 -21.16 -15.35 4.20
CA HIS A 85 -20.65 -14.04 4.61
C HIS A 85 -19.13 -14.03 4.80
N VAL A 86 -18.54 -15.12 5.30
CA VAL A 86 -17.09 -15.27 5.41
C VAL A 86 -16.47 -15.34 4.02
N GLN A 87 -17.10 -16.08 3.10
CA GLN A 87 -16.62 -16.19 1.73
C GLN A 87 -16.67 -14.84 1.00
N GLU A 88 -17.76 -14.08 1.12
CA GLU A 88 -17.85 -12.71 0.60
C GLU A 88 -16.74 -11.82 1.19
N LEU A 89 -16.53 -11.86 2.51
CA LEU A 89 -15.45 -11.10 3.16
C LEU A 89 -14.07 -11.48 2.62
N LEU A 90 -13.80 -12.77 2.40
CA LEU A 90 -12.55 -13.24 1.81
C LEU A 90 -12.34 -12.70 0.39
N TRP A 91 -13.40 -12.59 -0.42
CA TRP A 91 -13.33 -11.96 -1.74
C TRP A 91 -12.97 -10.48 -1.64
N TYR A 92 -13.60 -9.73 -0.74
CA TYR A 92 -13.28 -8.32 -0.49
C TYR A 92 -11.85 -8.13 0.02
N VAL A 93 -11.38 -8.95 0.97
CA VAL A 93 -10.01 -8.91 1.49
C VAL A 93 -9.01 -9.23 0.39
N ARG A 94 -9.27 -10.25 -0.44
CA ARG A 94 -8.39 -10.62 -1.55
C ARG A 94 -8.32 -9.52 -2.60
N PHE A 95 -9.45 -8.88 -2.90
CA PHE A 95 -9.53 -7.72 -3.79
C PHE A 95 -8.71 -6.55 -3.23
N GLY A 96 -8.94 -6.19 -1.96
CA GLY A 96 -8.21 -5.12 -1.29
C GLY A 96 -6.71 -5.37 -1.30
N LEU A 97 -6.30 -6.58 -0.89
CA LEU A 97 -4.90 -6.99 -0.85
C LEU A 97 -4.25 -6.98 -2.24
N TRP A 98 -4.98 -7.40 -3.28
CA TRP A 98 -4.47 -7.41 -4.66
C TRP A 98 -4.10 -5.99 -5.13
N TRP A 99 -5.04 -5.05 -5.05
CA TRP A 99 -4.84 -3.66 -5.48
C TRP A 99 -3.83 -2.92 -4.59
N PHE A 100 -3.88 -3.18 -3.29
CA PHE A 100 -2.92 -2.67 -2.32
C PHE A 100 -1.48 -3.13 -2.62
N LEU A 101 -1.26 -4.44 -2.80
CA LEU A 101 0.07 -4.99 -3.06
C LEU A 101 0.63 -4.53 -4.40
N LEU A 102 -0.22 -4.40 -5.43
CA LEU A 102 0.18 -3.82 -6.72
C LEU A 102 0.62 -2.36 -6.55
N GLY A 103 -0.09 -1.57 -5.74
CA GLY A 103 0.32 -0.20 -5.40
C GLY A 103 1.68 -0.15 -4.68
N VAL A 104 1.87 -0.98 -3.66
CA VAL A 104 3.17 -1.07 -2.94
C VAL A 104 4.30 -1.49 -3.88
N ALA A 105 4.06 -2.51 -4.72
CA ALA A 105 5.03 -2.97 -5.71
C ALA A 105 5.37 -1.87 -6.73
N SER A 106 4.38 -1.02 -7.09
CA SER A 106 4.58 0.12 -7.98
C SER A 106 5.55 1.16 -7.40
N SER A 107 5.57 1.39 -6.09
CA SER A 107 6.50 2.31 -5.42
C SER A 107 7.89 1.73 -5.14
N ILE A 108 7.98 0.42 -4.86
CA ILE A 108 9.26 -0.25 -4.58
C ILE A 108 10.03 -0.57 -5.87
N GLY A 109 9.32 -0.75 -6.99
CA GLY A 109 9.90 -1.13 -8.28
C GLY A 109 10.67 0.00 -8.97
N LEU A 110 11.97 0.10 -8.70
CA LEU A 110 13.04 0.60 -9.60
C LEU A 110 12.74 1.87 -10.44
N GLY A 111 11.91 2.79 -9.95
CA GLY A 111 11.68 4.10 -10.58
C GLY A 111 10.68 4.14 -11.75
N SER A 112 9.85 3.12 -11.97
CA SER A 112 8.85 3.13 -13.06
C SER A 112 7.42 2.85 -12.59
N GLY A 113 6.97 3.51 -11.51
CA GLY A 113 5.58 3.40 -11.04
C GLY A 113 4.53 3.66 -12.13
N LEU A 114 4.85 4.52 -13.11
CA LEU A 114 4.05 4.71 -14.32
C LEU A 114 3.89 3.43 -15.16
N HIS A 115 4.95 2.64 -15.30
CA HIS A 115 4.91 1.39 -16.06
C HIS A 115 3.97 0.38 -15.40
N THR A 116 4.03 0.26 -14.07
CA THR A 116 3.12 -0.61 -13.31
C THR A 116 1.67 -0.12 -13.42
N PHE A 117 1.44 1.20 -13.38
CA PHE A 117 0.12 1.78 -13.64
C PHE A 117 -0.40 1.41 -15.05
N VAL A 118 0.41 1.61 -16.09
CA VAL A 118 0.05 1.32 -17.50
C VAL A 118 -0.18 -0.17 -17.76
N LEU A 119 0.43 -1.07 -16.97
CA LEU A 119 0.24 -2.51 -17.14
C LEU A 119 -1.01 -3.06 -16.45
N TYR A 120 -1.42 -2.49 -15.31
CA TYR A 120 -2.49 -3.07 -14.48
C TYR A 120 -3.68 -2.13 -14.31
N LEU A 121 -3.51 -0.97 -13.67
CA LEU A 121 -4.62 -0.09 -13.34
C LEU A 121 -5.17 0.65 -14.58
N GLY A 122 -4.30 1.12 -15.48
CA GLY A 122 -4.68 1.80 -16.71
C GLY A 122 -5.58 0.94 -17.62
N PRO A 123 -5.17 -0.29 -18.00
CA PRO A 123 -5.97 -1.17 -18.83
C PRO A 123 -7.30 -1.55 -18.17
N HIS A 124 -7.34 -1.69 -16.84
CA HIS A 124 -8.58 -1.93 -16.11
C HIS A 124 -9.59 -0.78 -16.28
N ILE A 125 -9.16 0.46 -16.05
CA ILE A 125 -10.01 1.65 -16.23
C ILE A 125 -10.43 1.81 -17.69
N ALA A 126 -9.50 1.59 -18.63
CA ALA A 126 -9.76 1.75 -20.06
C ALA A 126 -10.77 0.73 -20.57
N LEU A 127 -10.57 -0.56 -20.27
CA LEU A 127 -11.48 -1.63 -20.67
C LEU A 127 -12.88 -1.46 -20.07
N PHE A 128 -12.95 -1.07 -18.80
CA PHE A 128 -14.23 -0.78 -18.15
C PHE A 128 -14.96 0.38 -18.83
N THR A 129 -14.25 1.48 -19.10
CA THR A 129 -14.80 2.66 -19.77
C THR A 129 -15.30 2.34 -21.18
N ILE A 130 -14.52 1.58 -21.97
CA ILE A 130 -14.90 1.18 -23.33
C ILE A 130 -16.18 0.33 -23.28
N LYS A 131 -16.24 -0.67 -22.39
CA LYS A 131 -17.43 -1.52 -22.24
C LYS A 131 -18.64 -0.73 -21.74
N ALA A 132 -18.44 0.20 -20.81
CA ALA A 132 -19.51 1.04 -20.28
C ALA A 132 -20.13 1.89 -21.39
N VAL A 133 -19.30 2.53 -22.20
CA VAL A 133 -19.74 3.34 -23.34
C VAL A 133 -20.42 2.48 -24.41
N GLN A 134 -19.88 1.31 -24.74
CA GLN A 134 -20.47 0.39 -25.72
C GLN A 134 -21.87 -0.10 -25.31
N CYS A 135 -22.06 -0.45 -24.04
CA CYS A 135 -23.35 -0.91 -23.53
C CYS A 135 -24.25 0.23 -23.03
N ALA A 136 -23.80 1.49 -23.15
CA ALA A 136 -24.46 2.70 -22.66
C ALA A 136 -24.95 2.59 -21.18
N ARG A 137 -24.12 1.96 -20.33
CA ARG A 137 -24.45 1.55 -18.95
C ARG A 137 -23.19 1.50 -18.09
N VAL A 138 -23.34 1.74 -16.79
CA VAL A 138 -22.23 1.67 -15.81
C VAL A 138 -22.31 0.44 -14.89
N ASP A 139 -23.49 -0.16 -14.76
CA ASP A 139 -23.78 -1.32 -13.90
C ASP A 139 -23.28 -2.64 -14.53
N LEU A 140 -22.00 -2.71 -14.87
CA LEU A 140 -21.38 -3.88 -15.49
C LEU A 140 -20.85 -4.86 -14.45
N LYS A 141 -20.36 -4.36 -13.31
CA LYS A 141 -19.76 -5.20 -12.26
C LYS A 141 -20.85 -5.95 -11.51
N SER A 142 -20.68 -7.26 -11.39
CA SER A 142 -21.54 -8.10 -10.55
C SER A 142 -21.37 -7.79 -9.06
N ALA A 143 -20.15 -7.47 -8.65
CA ALA A 143 -19.78 -7.04 -7.31
C ALA A 143 -18.54 -6.14 -7.39
N SER A 144 -18.28 -5.33 -6.35
CA SER A 144 -17.15 -4.40 -6.33
C SER A 144 -15.77 -5.08 -6.43
N TYR A 145 -15.67 -6.37 -6.08
CA TYR A 145 -14.44 -7.15 -6.17
C TYR A 145 -14.19 -7.80 -7.55
N ASP A 146 -15.13 -7.67 -8.50
CA ASP A 146 -15.05 -8.28 -9.84
C ASP A 146 -14.12 -7.48 -10.77
N THR A 147 -12.81 -7.75 -10.61
CA THR A 147 -11.73 -7.02 -11.28
C THR A 147 -10.73 -7.92 -11.98
N ILE A 148 -9.87 -7.31 -12.78
CA ILE A 148 -8.76 -8.01 -13.45
C ILE A 148 -7.74 -8.45 -12.41
N LEU A 149 -7.65 -9.76 -12.20
CA LEU A 149 -6.59 -10.41 -11.45
C LEU A 149 -5.63 -11.10 -12.42
N LEU A 150 -4.38 -11.31 -12.02
CA LEU A 150 -3.34 -11.90 -12.89
C LEU A 150 -3.75 -13.20 -13.61
N LYS A 151 -4.54 -14.05 -12.94
CA LYS A 151 -5.00 -15.35 -13.46
C LYS A 151 -6.52 -15.44 -13.67
N ARG A 152 -7.26 -14.34 -13.47
CA ARG A 152 -8.71 -14.34 -13.58
C ARG A 152 -9.18 -13.07 -14.27
N ARG A 153 -9.88 -13.25 -15.38
CA ARG A 153 -10.58 -12.16 -16.06
C ARG A 153 -11.86 -11.79 -15.30
N PRO A 154 -12.26 -10.52 -15.33
CA PRO A 154 -13.49 -10.09 -14.68
C PRO A 154 -14.70 -10.61 -15.47
N SER A 155 -15.79 -10.88 -14.77
CA SER A 155 -16.97 -11.51 -15.37
C SER A 155 -17.66 -10.62 -16.42
N TRP A 156 -17.47 -9.31 -16.33
CA TRP A 156 -18.11 -8.33 -17.21
C TRP A 156 -17.40 -8.14 -18.56
N LEU A 157 -16.15 -8.60 -18.72
CA LEU A 157 -15.39 -8.34 -19.94
C LEU A 157 -15.86 -9.18 -21.13
N GLU A 158 -16.28 -10.42 -20.87
CA GLU A 158 -16.69 -11.39 -21.89
C GLU A 158 -18.20 -11.43 -22.14
N LYS A 159 -19.01 -10.84 -21.26
CA LYS A 159 -20.47 -10.76 -21.42
C LYS A 159 -20.87 -9.77 -22.51
N ASP A 160 -21.92 -10.12 -23.24
CA ASP A 160 -22.52 -9.25 -24.26
C ASP A 160 -23.42 -8.18 -23.63
N CYS A 161 -23.52 -7.02 -24.29
CA CYS A 161 -24.33 -5.90 -23.79
C CYS A 161 -25.81 -6.28 -23.55
N VAL A 162 -26.32 -7.26 -24.32
CA VAL A 162 -27.69 -7.75 -24.24
C VAL A 162 -27.96 -8.48 -22.92
N GLU A 163 -26.94 -9.13 -22.34
CA GLU A 163 -27.07 -9.86 -21.07
C GLU A 163 -27.21 -8.93 -19.87
N PHE A 164 -26.64 -7.72 -19.95
CA PHE A 164 -26.79 -6.73 -18.88
C PHE A 164 -28.20 -6.11 -18.88
N GLY A 165 -28.80 -5.92 -20.07
CA GLY A 165 -30.14 -5.36 -20.27
C GLY A 165 -30.17 -4.05 -21.09
N PRO A 166 -31.34 -3.37 -21.18
CA PRO A 166 -31.57 -2.24 -22.09
C PRO A 166 -30.83 -0.94 -21.69
N PRO A 167 -30.16 -0.21 -22.59
CA PRO A 167 -29.28 0.92 -22.26
C PRO A 167 -29.91 1.90 -21.24
N VAL A 168 -29.16 2.23 -20.17
CA VAL A 168 -29.63 3.14 -19.10
C VAL A 168 -29.46 4.59 -19.53
N TYR A 169 -28.41 4.87 -20.29
CA TYR A 169 -28.12 6.19 -20.83
C TYR A 169 -28.43 6.21 -22.33
N GLN A 170 -29.08 7.27 -22.81
CA GLN A 170 -29.51 7.40 -24.21
C GLN A 170 -28.48 8.13 -25.08
N GLU A 171 -27.74 9.08 -24.52
CA GLU A 171 -26.87 10.00 -25.28
C GLU A 171 -25.39 9.84 -24.87
N THR A 172 -25.06 10.17 -23.63
CA THR A 172 -23.68 10.14 -23.14
C THR A 172 -23.65 9.79 -21.66
N ILE A 173 -22.72 8.92 -21.29
CA ILE A 173 -22.53 8.54 -19.89
C ILE A 173 -21.71 9.63 -19.19
N PRO A 174 -22.18 10.16 -18.05
CA PRO A 174 -21.38 11.11 -17.28
C PRO A 174 -20.12 10.46 -16.73
N PHE A 175 -18.96 11.11 -16.93
CA PHE A 175 -17.66 10.62 -16.47
C PHE A 175 -17.62 10.28 -14.97
N SER A 176 -18.30 11.07 -14.14
CA SER A 176 -18.41 10.84 -12.70
C SER A 176 -18.95 9.45 -12.36
N LYS A 177 -19.93 8.96 -13.13
CA LYS A 177 -20.51 7.62 -12.91
C LYS A 177 -19.56 6.50 -13.27
N ILE A 178 -18.75 6.68 -14.31
CA ILE A 178 -17.69 5.73 -14.67
C ILE A 178 -16.61 5.73 -13.58
N LEU A 179 -16.22 6.90 -13.09
CA LEU A 179 -15.21 7.03 -12.04
C LEU A 179 -15.66 6.40 -10.71
N GLN A 180 -16.93 6.57 -10.34
CA GLN A 180 -17.52 5.97 -9.14
C GLN A 180 -17.47 4.43 -9.14
N GLU A 181 -17.32 3.80 -10.29
CA GLU A 181 -17.17 2.35 -10.36
C GLU A 181 -15.72 1.89 -10.21
N VAL A 182 -14.73 2.70 -10.59
CA VAL A 182 -13.30 2.34 -10.59
C VAL A 182 -12.48 3.02 -9.48
N TYR A 183 -13.11 3.87 -8.66
CA TYR A 183 -12.40 4.65 -7.65
C TYR A 183 -11.80 3.79 -6.54
N LEU A 184 -12.44 2.68 -6.16
CA LEU A 184 -11.95 1.81 -5.08
C LEU A 184 -10.59 1.21 -5.44
N GLU A 185 -10.45 0.73 -6.67
CA GLU A 185 -9.21 0.20 -7.22
C GLU A 185 -8.12 1.27 -7.25
N ALA A 186 -8.46 2.48 -7.70
CA ALA A 186 -7.53 3.60 -7.75
C ALA A 186 -7.09 4.07 -6.35
N VAL A 187 -8.01 4.12 -5.38
CA VAL A 187 -7.72 4.51 -3.99
C VAL A 187 -6.88 3.45 -3.30
N LEU A 188 -7.23 2.17 -3.41
CA LEU A 188 -6.46 1.06 -2.83
C LEU A 188 -5.04 1.01 -3.41
N TRP A 189 -4.91 1.21 -4.73
CA TRP A 189 -3.61 1.36 -5.38
C TRP A 189 -2.85 2.55 -4.82
N GLY A 190 -3.48 3.73 -4.75
CA GLY A 190 -2.85 4.96 -4.25
C GLY A 190 -2.37 4.83 -2.81
N ILE A 191 -3.15 4.19 -1.94
CA ILE A 191 -2.75 3.86 -0.56
C ILE A 191 -1.53 2.95 -0.56
N GLY A 192 -1.52 1.92 -1.41
CA GLY A 192 -0.37 1.03 -1.56
C GLY A 192 0.89 1.78 -1.99
N THR A 193 0.80 2.65 -2.99
CA THR A 193 1.91 3.49 -3.46
C THR A 193 2.44 4.37 -2.34
N ALA A 194 1.55 5.08 -1.62
CA ALA A 194 1.93 5.97 -0.53
C ALA A 194 2.67 5.21 0.60
N LEU A 195 2.27 3.97 0.88
CA LEU A 195 2.94 3.15 1.89
C LEU A 195 4.28 2.58 1.42
N GLY A 196 4.46 2.24 0.15
CA GLY A 196 5.75 1.75 -0.32
C GLY A 196 6.79 2.86 -0.50
N GLU A 197 6.39 4.13 -0.50
CA GLU A 197 7.28 5.31 -0.38
C GLU A 197 7.70 5.63 1.08
N LEU A 198 7.01 5.06 2.07
CA LEU A 198 7.26 5.32 3.49
C LEU A 198 8.64 4.82 4.01
N PRO A 199 9.16 3.65 3.56
CA PRO A 199 10.48 3.17 3.96
C PRO A 199 11.64 4.15 3.64
N PRO A 200 11.82 4.66 2.40
CA PRO A 200 12.89 5.63 2.13
C PRO A 200 12.67 6.97 2.85
N TYR A 201 11.41 7.37 3.11
CA TYR A 201 11.10 8.59 3.87
C TYR A 201 11.62 8.51 5.31
N PHE A 202 11.40 7.39 6.01
CA PHE A 202 11.90 7.24 7.38
C PHE A 202 13.42 7.10 7.46
N LEU A 203 14.05 6.43 6.48
CA LEU A 203 15.52 6.36 6.41
C LEU A 203 16.15 7.75 6.22
N SER A 204 15.63 8.56 5.30
CA SER A 204 16.14 9.92 5.08
C SER A 204 15.91 10.83 6.28
N ARG A 205 14.76 10.75 6.95
CA ARG A 205 14.47 11.50 8.18
C ARG A 205 15.35 11.07 9.35
N ALA A 206 15.60 9.77 9.52
CA ALA A 206 16.50 9.27 10.56
C ALA A 206 17.94 9.73 10.32
N GLY A 207 18.41 9.69 9.06
CA GLY A 207 19.71 10.25 8.68
C GLY A 207 19.82 11.75 8.95
N PHE A 208 18.78 12.52 8.61
CA PHE A 208 18.73 13.96 8.90
C PHE A 208 18.78 14.27 10.41
N ILE A 209 18.00 13.55 11.23
CA ILE A 209 18.02 13.73 12.68
C ILE A 209 19.38 13.37 13.27
N GLN A 210 20.00 12.28 12.79
CA GLN A 210 21.35 11.87 13.21
C GLN A 210 22.39 12.92 12.85
N ALA A 211 22.34 13.48 11.64
CA ALA A 211 23.23 14.55 11.20
C ALA A 211 23.03 15.83 12.02
N ALA A 212 21.78 16.22 12.29
CA ALA A 212 21.46 17.38 13.13
C ALA A 212 21.96 17.21 14.57
N LEU A 213 21.83 16.01 15.15
CA LEU A 213 22.35 15.69 16.48
C LEU A 213 23.88 15.76 16.52
N HIS A 214 24.54 15.29 15.46
CA HIS A 214 26.01 15.36 15.35
C HIS A 214 26.50 16.81 15.25
N LEU A 215 25.80 17.68 14.52
CA LEU A 215 26.13 19.11 14.42
C LEU A 215 25.93 19.85 15.75
N ILE A 216 24.84 19.56 16.48
CA ILE A 216 24.60 20.16 17.81
C ILE A 216 25.68 19.75 18.80
N ASN A 217 26.09 18.47 18.79
CA ASN A 217 27.12 17.98 19.69
C ASN A 217 28.50 18.58 19.39
N ILE A 218 28.81 18.87 18.12
CA ILE A 218 30.04 19.57 17.74
C ILE A 218 29.98 21.03 18.19
N ALA A 219 28.86 21.74 17.98
CA ALA A 219 28.69 23.14 18.36
C ALA A 219 28.69 23.39 19.88
N TYR A 220 28.34 22.38 20.69
CA TYR A 220 28.39 22.47 22.16
C TYR A 220 29.73 22.07 22.78
N PHE A 221 30.64 21.46 22.00
CA PHE A 221 31.93 20.96 22.49
C PHE A 221 33.16 21.69 21.87
N THR A 222 32.91 22.79 21.16
CA THR A 222 33.89 23.81 20.70
C THR A 222 33.58 25.14 21.34
#